data_AF-A0AAW0DRD2-F1
#
_entry.id   AF-A0AAW0DRD2-F1
#
_cell.length_a   1.000
_cell.length_b   1.000
_cell.length_c   1.000
_cell.angle_alpha   90.00
_cell.angle_beta   90.00
_cell.angle_gamma   90.00
#
_symmetry.space_group_name_H-M   'P 1'
#
loop_
_entity.id
_entity.type
_entity.pdbx_description
1 polymer ?
#
loop_
_entity_poly.entity_id
_entity_poly.type
_entity_poly.pdbx_seq_one_letter_code
_entity_poly.pdbx_strand_id
1 'polypeptide(L)'
;MGLLTSNEPTTFTLDDIKKHGVIEHDASLSRQDFALGDNLHFNETIFTTLANSNPGSDVYNTTSAGQVQHERLADSLATNPNVTNTAEIALARSFTSALYLSVMGNPITGVAPKNFVQIFFREERLPIEEGWERSSTQINGSTLGNLATMIQAASNWTAPEICGAGASEVSN
;
A
#
# COMPACT_ATOMS: atom_id res chain seq x y z
N MET A 1 -13.41 8.34 -5.82
CA MET A 1 -12.02 8.80 -5.99
C MET A 1 -11.51 8.65 -7.41
N GLY A 2 -11.62 7.48 -8.06
CA GLY A 2 -11.06 7.28 -9.42
C GLY A 2 -11.59 8.26 -10.48
N LEU A 3 -12.88 8.60 -10.45
CA LEU A 3 -13.46 9.59 -11.38
C LEU A 3 -12.82 10.99 -11.27
N LEU A 4 -12.18 11.33 -10.15
CA LEU A 4 -11.52 12.64 -9.95
C LEU A 4 -10.18 12.74 -10.67
N THR A 5 -9.69 11.64 -11.25
CA THR A 5 -8.44 11.64 -12.00
C THR A 5 -8.62 11.96 -13.48
N SER A 6 -9.85 11.88 -13.98
CA SER A 6 -10.20 12.18 -15.37
C SER A 6 -10.90 13.53 -15.52
N ASN A 7 -10.92 14.06 -16.75
CA ASN A 7 -11.75 15.20 -17.13
C ASN A 7 -13.14 14.75 -17.63
N GLU A 8 -13.35 13.44 -17.79
CA GLU A 8 -14.64 12.88 -18.20
C GLU A 8 -15.61 12.78 -17.01
N PRO A 9 -16.92 13.06 -17.20
CA PRO A 9 -17.85 13.22 -16.09
C PRO A 9 -18.17 11.93 -15.34
N THR A 10 -18.10 10.77 -16.01
CA THR A 10 -18.54 9.48 -15.45
C THR A 10 -17.61 8.32 -15.78
N THR A 11 -16.47 8.58 -16.41
CA THR A 11 -15.51 7.55 -16.82
C THR A 11 -14.09 7.99 -16.55
N PHE A 12 -13.17 7.04 -16.49
CA PHE A 12 -11.73 7.28 -16.47
C PHE A 12 -11.05 6.11 -17.18
N THR A 13 -9.85 6.32 -17.69
CA THR A 13 -8.99 5.24 -18.18
C THR A 13 -8.15 4.68 -17.03
N LEU A 14 -7.67 3.44 -17.13
CA LEU A 14 -6.77 2.91 -16.09
C LEU A 14 -5.47 3.71 -15.98
N ASP A 15 -5.04 4.41 -17.03
CA ASP A 15 -3.87 5.30 -16.96
C ASP A 15 -4.15 6.56 -16.11
N ASP A 16 -5.40 7.05 -16.09
CA ASP A 16 -5.77 8.23 -15.34
C ASP A 16 -5.51 8.05 -13.83
N ILE A 17 -5.61 6.83 -13.30
CA ILE A 17 -5.49 6.59 -11.85
C ILE A 17 -4.07 6.82 -11.30
N LYS A 18 -3.06 6.96 -12.17
CA LYS A 18 -1.68 7.30 -11.77
C LYS A 18 -1.51 8.76 -11.35
N LYS A 19 -2.57 9.58 -11.46
CA LYS A 19 -2.54 10.98 -11.06
C LYS A 19 -2.18 11.09 -9.56
N HIS A 20 -0.98 11.58 -9.30
CA HIS A 20 -0.43 11.74 -7.96
C HIS A 20 -1.31 12.63 -7.08
N GLY A 21 -1.49 12.22 -5.81
CA GLY A 21 -2.21 12.98 -4.80
C GLY A 21 -3.73 12.84 -4.83
N VAL A 22 -4.30 11.95 -5.66
CA VAL A 22 -5.75 11.65 -5.65
C VAL A 22 -6.03 10.27 -5.02
N ILE A 23 -5.39 9.24 -5.54
CA ILE A 23 -5.36 7.88 -4.97
C ILE A 23 -3.92 7.40 -4.96
N GLU A 24 -3.21 7.60 -6.08
CA GLU A 24 -1.78 7.34 -6.19
C GLU A 24 -1.01 8.18 -5.16
N HIS A 25 -0.06 7.53 -4.50
CA HIS A 25 0.67 8.04 -3.34
C HIS A 25 2.09 7.46 -3.31
N ASP A 26 2.99 8.20 -2.64
CA ASP A 26 4.36 7.75 -2.38
C ASP A 26 4.43 6.52 -1.47
N ALA A 27 5.63 5.94 -1.35
CA ALA A 27 5.91 4.76 -0.55
C ALA A 27 5.05 3.54 -0.94
N SER A 28 4.84 3.41 -2.25
CA SER A 28 4.15 2.28 -2.89
C SER A 28 4.91 0.96 -2.72
N LEU A 29 4.17 -0.15 -2.82
CA LEU A 29 4.71 -1.52 -2.63
C LEU A 29 5.50 -2.04 -3.83
N SER A 30 5.24 -1.52 -5.04
CA SER A 30 5.81 -2.03 -6.29
C SER A 30 6.05 -0.96 -7.36
N ARG A 31 5.78 0.32 -7.07
CA ARG A 31 5.92 1.46 -7.99
C ARG A 31 6.86 2.48 -7.36
N GLN A 32 7.58 3.23 -8.17
CA GLN A 32 8.46 4.30 -7.70
C GLN A 32 7.62 5.53 -7.32
N ASP A 33 8.10 6.32 -6.37
CA ASP A 33 7.48 7.61 -6.03
C ASP A 33 7.45 8.56 -7.25
N PHE A 34 6.38 9.34 -7.37
CA PHE A 34 6.13 10.21 -8.53
C PHE A 34 7.28 11.20 -8.79
N ALA A 35 7.85 11.78 -7.74
CA ALA A 35 8.94 12.74 -7.87
C ALA A 35 10.28 12.10 -8.31
N LEU A 36 10.40 10.78 -8.23
CA LEU A 36 11.63 10.05 -8.52
C LEU A 36 11.59 9.30 -9.87
N GLY A 37 10.39 9.01 -10.41
CA GLY A 37 10.29 8.32 -11.69
C GLY A 37 8.90 7.76 -11.99
N ASP A 38 8.86 6.49 -12.41
CA ASP A 38 7.66 5.82 -12.91
C ASP A 38 6.76 5.35 -11.75
N ASN A 39 5.66 6.07 -11.54
CA ASN A 39 4.64 5.76 -10.55
C ASN A 39 3.52 4.85 -11.06
N LEU A 40 3.62 4.34 -12.30
CA LEU A 40 2.58 3.54 -12.94
C LEU A 40 2.97 2.07 -13.06
N HIS A 41 4.16 1.77 -13.57
CA HIS A 41 4.53 0.41 -13.92
C HIS A 41 5.14 -0.37 -12.75
N PHE A 42 4.95 -1.69 -12.77
CA PHE A 42 5.59 -2.57 -11.80
C PHE A 42 7.12 -2.42 -11.85
N ASN A 43 7.74 -2.35 -10.68
CA ASN A 43 9.17 -2.21 -10.49
C ASN A 43 9.69 -3.29 -9.52
N GLU A 44 10.47 -4.24 -10.04
CA GLU A 44 11.00 -5.37 -9.27
C GLU A 44 11.90 -4.92 -8.12
N THR A 45 12.70 -3.86 -8.31
CA THR A 45 13.58 -3.32 -7.27
C THR A 45 12.77 -2.81 -6.09
N ILE A 46 11.71 -2.06 -6.33
CA ILE A 46 10.79 -1.60 -5.28
C ILE A 46 10.07 -2.77 -4.62
N PHE A 47 9.58 -3.71 -5.43
CA PHE A 47 8.84 -4.88 -4.96
C PHE A 47 9.69 -5.85 -4.12
N THR A 48 11.01 -5.82 -4.27
CA THR A 48 11.95 -6.69 -3.54
C THR A 48 11.77 -6.61 -2.02
N THR A 49 11.41 -5.44 -1.47
CA THR A 49 11.07 -5.27 -0.05
C THR A 49 9.91 -6.19 0.36
N LEU A 50 8.81 -6.18 -0.40
CA LEU A 50 7.69 -7.08 -0.13
C LEU A 50 8.06 -8.53 -0.41
N ALA A 51 8.71 -8.80 -1.55
CA ALA A 51 9.10 -10.14 -1.99
C ALA A 51 9.86 -10.91 -0.89
N ASN A 52 10.81 -10.25 -0.23
CA ASN A 52 11.69 -10.83 0.79
C ASN A 52 11.15 -10.73 2.23
N SER A 53 10.00 -10.08 2.42
CA SER A 53 9.41 -9.91 3.76
C SER A 53 8.95 -11.24 4.36
N ASN A 54 8.82 -11.29 5.69
CA ASN A 54 8.48 -12.51 6.45
C ASN A 54 9.45 -13.69 6.17
N PRO A 55 10.76 -13.53 6.41
CA PRO A 55 11.76 -14.55 6.09
C PRO A 55 11.48 -15.85 6.86
N GLY A 56 11.70 -16.99 6.21
CA GLY A 56 11.43 -18.32 6.78
C GLY A 56 9.95 -18.74 6.77
N SER A 57 9.08 -17.95 6.13
CA SER A 57 7.66 -18.25 5.97
C SER A 57 7.24 -18.20 4.49
N ASP A 58 6.28 -19.04 4.11
CA ASP A 58 5.70 -19.11 2.77
C ASP A 58 4.46 -18.21 2.61
N VAL A 59 4.15 -17.38 3.61
CA VAL A 59 3.01 -16.44 3.58
C VAL A 59 3.44 -15.01 3.83
N TYR A 60 2.66 -14.06 3.32
CA TYR A 60 2.58 -12.72 3.87
C TYR A 60 1.45 -12.64 4.89
N ASN A 61 1.62 -11.84 5.93
CA ASN A 61 0.62 -11.56 6.95
C ASN A 61 0.60 -10.06 7.31
N THR A 62 -0.36 -9.64 8.15
CA THR A 62 -0.51 -8.24 8.55
C THR A 62 0.74 -7.66 9.22
N THR A 63 1.46 -8.43 10.02
CA THR A 63 2.73 -8.00 10.64
C THR A 63 3.79 -7.71 9.59
N SER A 64 4.03 -8.65 8.66
CA SER A 64 5.01 -8.46 7.59
C SER A 64 4.63 -7.33 6.65
N ALA A 65 3.34 -7.14 6.37
CA ALA A 65 2.85 -6.03 5.55
C ALA A 65 3.10 -4.67 6.23
N GLY A 66 2.88 -4.57 7.54
CA GLY A 66 3.21 -3.37 8.32
C GLY A 66 4.71 -3.05 8.28
N GLN A 67 5.56 -4.05 8.47
CA GLN A 67 7.02 -3.90 8.36
C GLN A 67 7.46 -3.45 6.96
N VAL A 68 6.89 -4.03 5.90
CA VAL A 68 7.13 -3.57 4.52
C VAL A 68 6.72 -2.10 4.35
N GLN A 69 5.58 -1.69 4.91
CA GLN A 69 5.17 -0.28 4.84
C GLN A 69 6.12 0.64 5.60
N HIS A 70 6.66 0.21 6.73
CA HIS A 70 7.69 0.94 7.46
C HIS A 70 8.93 1.16 6.57
N GLU A 71 9.46 0.07 6.00
CA GLU A 71 10.66 0.10 5.17
C GLU A 71 10.47 0.91 3.89
N ARG A 72 9.34 0.75 3.19
CA ARG A 72 9.02 1.52 1.98
C ARG A 72 8.90 3.02 2.25
N LEU A 73 8.32 3.39 3.40
CA LEU A 73 8.22 4.80 3.79
C LEU A 73 9.59 5.36 4.19
N ALA A 74 10.40 4.60 4.94
CA ALA A 74 11.75 5.02 5.31
C ALA A 74 12.64 5.25 4.08
N ASP A 75 12.55 4.38 3.07
CA ASP A 75 13.24 4.55 1.77
C ASP A 75 12.78 5.82 1.05
N SER A 76 11.46 6.06 1.02
CA SER A 76 10.89 7.26 0.39
C SER A 76 11.35 8.53 1.12
N LEU A 77 11.34 8.55 2.45
CA LEU A 77 11.84 9.67 3.27
C LEU A 77 13.33 9.92 3.06
N ALA A 78 14.12 8.88 2.82
CA ALA A 78 15.57 9.00 2.62
C ALA A 78 15.94 9.47 1.20
N THR A 79 15.11 9.19 0.20
CA THR A 79 15.46 9.36 -1.22
C THR A 79 14.62 10.40 -1.96
N ASN A 80 13.39 10.66 -1.50
CA ASN A 80 12.44 11.58 -2.13
C ASN A 80 12.28 12.85 -1.27
N PRO A 81 12.90 13.99 -1.65
CA PRO A 81 12.75 15.26 -0.92
C PRO A 81 11.33 15.85 -0.99
N ASN A 82 10.47 15.34 -1.89
CA ASN A 82 9.09 15.78 -2.08
C ASN A 82 8.07 14.74 -1.58
N VAL A 83 8.49 13.80 -0.73
CA VAL A 83 7.62 12.72 -0.23
C VAL A 83 6.40 13.26 0.50
N THR A 84 5.23 12.70 0.19
CA THR A 84 3.98 12.98 0.89
C THR A 84 3.61 11.83 1.82
N ASN A 85 3.57 12.08 3.14
CA ASN A 85 3.31 11.06 4.15
C ASN A 85 2.19 11.47 5.14
N THR A 86 0.96 11.69 4.67
CA THR A 86 -0.15 12.07 5.57
C THR A 86 -0.76 10.84 6.28
N ALA A 87 -1.54 11.08 7.34
CA ALA A 87 -2.32 10.02 7.98
C ALA A 87 -3.30 9.34 7.01
N GLU A 88 -3.83 10.11 6.05
CA GLU A 88 -4.69 9.59 4.97
C GLU A 88 -3.93 8.62 4.06
N ILE A 89 -2.71 8.99 3.62
CA ILE A 89 -1.86 8.10 2.81
C ILE A 89 -1.45 6.86 3.61
N ALA A 90 -1.10 7.01 4.89
CA ALA A 90 -0.77 5.87 5.76
C ALA A 90 -1.94 4.87 5.89
N LEU A 91 -3.16 5.40 6.00
CA LEU A 91 -4.37 4.59 6.02
C LEU A 91 -4.63 3.93 4.65
N ALA A 92 -4.52 4.68 3.56
CA ALA A 92 -4.68 4.16 2.20
C ALA A 92 -3.71 3.00 1.92
N ARG A 93 -2.43 3.17 2.27
CA ARG A 93 -1.40 2.11 2.18
C ARG A 93 -1.81 0.85 2.95
N SER A 94 -2.28 1.00 4.20
CA SER A 94 -2.82 -0.11 5.01
C SER A 94 -4.00 -0.82 4.34
N PHE A 95 -4.91 -0.09 3.71
CA PHE A 95 -6.01 -0.70 2.95
C PHE A 95 -5.54 -1.43 1.69
N THR A 96 -4.54 -0.92 0.96
CA THR A 96 -3.98 -1.64 -0.20
C THR A 96 -3.29 -2.94 0.21
N SER A 97 -2.59 -2.95 1.35
CA SER A 97 -2.02 -4.18 1.91
C SER A 97 -3.08 -5.17 2.37
N ALA A 98 -4.12 -4.69 3.06
CA ALA A 98 -5.27 -5.51 3.43
C ALA A 98 -5.96 -6.13 2.22
N LEU A 99 -6.06 -5.39 1.10
CA LEU A 99 -6.64 -5.89 -0.15
C LEU A 99 -5.86 -7.07 -0.72
N TYR A 100 -4.54 -6.98 -0.91
CA TYR A 100 -3.81 -8.12 -1.49
C TYR A 100 -3.83 -9.33 -0.54
N LEU A 101 -3.75 -9.12 0.78
CA LEU A 101 -3.83 -10.21 1.77
C LEU A 101 -5.21 -10.88 1.76
N SER A 102 -6.27 -10.11 1.54
CA SER A 102 -7.65 -10.60 1.48
C SER A 102 -7.94 -11.33 0.17
N VAL A 103 -7.55 -10.74 -0.97
CA VAL A 103 -7.87 -11.28 -2.30
C VAL A 103 -7.02 -12.49 -2.60
N MET A 104 -5.72 -12.47 -2.27
CA MET A 104 -4.80 -13.58 -2.51
C MET A 104 -4.73 -14.57 -1.34
N GLY A 105 -5.61 -14.44 -0.35
CA GLY A 105 -5.52 -15.20 0.89
C GLY A 105 -6.85 -15.25 1.62
N ASN A 106 -6.82 -14.86 2.89
CA ASN A 106 -7.99 -14.93 3.75
C ASN A 106 -8.35 -13.53 4.30
N PRO A 107 -9.58 -13.04 4.05
CA PRO A 107 -9.99 -11.69 4.46
C PRO A 107 -10.24 -11.52 5.97
N ILE A 108 -10.24 -12.61 6.74
CA ILE A 108 -10.42 -12.58 8.19
C ILE A 108 -9.07 -12.62 8.90
N THR A 109 -8.18 -13.52 8.48
CA THR A 109 -6.86 -13.67 9.13
C THR A 109 -5.80 -12.74 8.55
N GLY A 110 -6.00 -12.22 7.33
CA GLY A 110 -5.02 -11.40 6.64
C GLY A 110 -3.74 -12.15 6.32
N VAL A 111 -3.85 -13.43 5.99
CA VAL A 111 -2.73 -14.29 5.60
C VAL A 111 -2.90 -14.72 4.15
N ALA A 112 -1.87 -14.52 3.32
CA ALA A 112 -1.86 -14.88 1.91
C ALA A 112 -0.59 -15.65 1.53
N PRO A 113 -0.68 -16.75 0.78
CA PRO A 113 0.48 -17.43 0.21
C PRO A 113 1.36 -16.48 -0.62
N LYS A 114 2.68 -16.54 -0.41
CA LYS A 114 3.63 -15.66 -1.10
C LYS A 114 3.60 -15.85 -2.60
N ASN A 115 3.48 -17.10 -3.07
CA ASN A 115 3.41 -17.40 -4.50
C ASN A 115 2.25 -16.66 -5.17
N PHE A 116 1.07 -16.63 -4.56
CA PHE A 116 -0.10 -15.95 -5.12
C PHE A 116 0.10 -14.44 -5.21
N VAL A 117 0.59 -13.82 -4.14
CA VAL A 117 0.86 -12.38 -4.12
C VAL A 117 1.95 -12.02 -5.11
N GLN A 118 3.01 -12.83 -5.21
CA GLN A 118 4.11 -12.59 -6.15
C GLN A 118 3.66 -12.66 -7.61
N ILE A 119 2.84 -13.64 -7.99
CA ILE A 119 2.25 -13.72 -9.34
C ILE A 119 1.34 -12.52 -9.59
N PHE A 120 0.47 -12.19 -8.63
CA PHE A 120 -0.47 -11.08 -8.77
C PHE A 120 0.24 -9.75 -9.05
N PHE A 121 1.31 -9.43 -8.32
CA PHE A 121 2.03 -8.17 -8.52
C PHE A 121 2.89 -8.15 -9.78
N ARG A 122 3.56 -9.27 -10.13
CA ARG A 122 4.48 -9.32 -11.27
C ARG A 122 3.79 -9.48 -12.61
N GLU A 123 2.66 -10.16 -12.63
CA GLU A 123 1.96 -10.55 -13.86
C GLU A 123 0.59 -9.90 -14.00
N GLU A 124 0.08 -9.23 -12.96
CA GLU A 124 -1.29 -8.69 -12.90
C GLU A 124 -2.34 -9.76 -13.24
N ARG A 125 -2.04 -11.02 -12.86
CA ARG A 125 -2.80 -12.23 -13.17
C ARG A 125 -3.33 -12.89 -11.90
N LEU A 126 -4.52 -13.48 -11.99
CA LEU A 126 -5.04 -14.36 -10.93
C LEU A 126 -4.31 -15.72 -10.98
N PRO A 127 -3.72 -16.21 -9.87
CA PRO A 127 -2.91 -17.42 -9.84
C PRO A 127 -3.74 -18.72 -9.82
N ILE A 128 -4.67 -18.87 -10.77
CA ILE A 128 -5.63 -19.98 -10.84
C ILE A 128 -4.91 -21.32 -11.04
N GLU A 129 -3.91 -21.35 -11.93
CA GLU A 129 -3.12 -22.57 -12.19
C GLU A 129 -2.30 -23.00 -10.97
N GLU A 130 -1.96 -22.06 -10.10
CA GLU A 130 -1.24 -22.27 -8.85
C GLU A 130 -2.16 -22.64 -7.68
N GLY A 131 -3.48 -22.72 -7.93
CA GLY A 131 -4.48 -23.15 -6.95
C GLY A 131 -5.17 -22.01 -6.21
N TRP A 132 -5.05 -20.77 -6.67
CA TRP A 132 -5.87 -19.69 -6.14
C TRP A 132 -7.34 -19.88 -6.51
N GLU A 133 -8.21 -19.67 -5.53
CA GLU A 133 -9.64 -19.61 -5.71
C GLU A 133 -10.17 -18.31 -5.12
N ARG A 134 -11.27 -17.80 -5.68
CA ARG A 134 -11.97 -16.66 -5.14
C ARG A 134 -12.46 -16.97 -3.72
N SER A 135 -12.15 -16.10 -2.76
CA SER A 135 -12.65 -16.20 -1.39
C SER A 135 -14.17 -16.41 -1.34
N SER A 136 -14.62 -17.40 -0.57
CA SER A 136 -16.02 -17.63 -0.24
C SER A 136 -16.57 -16.61 0.77
N THR A 137 -15.68 -15.96 1.53
CA THR A 137 -16.00 -14.86 2.43
C THR A 137 -15.99 -13.54 1.66
N GLN A 138 -17.05 -12.75 1.82
CA GLN A 138 -17.13 -11.43 1.21
C GLN A 138 -16.06 -10.48 1.78
N ILE A 139 -15.30 -9.87 0.88
CA ILE A 139 -14.38 -8.78 1.20
C ILE A 139 -15.20 -7.47 1.23
N ASN A 140 -15.23 -6.79 2.36
CA ASN A 140 -15.96 -5.55 2.58
C ASN A 140 -15.18 -4.59 3.50
N GLY A 141 -15.73 -3.39 3.73
CA GLY A 141 -15.09 -2.37 4.55
C GLY A 141 -14.76 -2.80 5.98
N SER A 142 -15.57 -3.67 6.60
CA SER A 142 -15.29 -4.18 7.95
C SER A 142 -14.11 -5.16 7.95
N THR A 143 -14.10 -6.13 7.03
CA THR A 143 -12.98 -7.08 6.92
C THR A 143 -11.67 -6.37 6.61
N LEU A 144 -11.69 -5.43 5.66
CA LEU A 144 -10.51 -4.66 5.29
C LEU A 144 -10.06 -3.71 6.39
N GLY A 145 -11.00 -3.05 7.07
CA GLY A 145 -10.70 -2.12 8.16
C GLY A 145 -9.97 -2.82 9.32
N ASN A 146 -10.44 -4.02 9.71
CA ASN A 146 -9.78 -4.80 10.76
C ASN A 146 -8.33 -5.16 10.40
N LEU A 147 -8.10 -5.60 9.15
CA LEU A 147 -6.74 -5.90 8.68
C LEU A 147 -5.88 -4.64 8.59
N ALA A 148 -6.43 -3.54 8.06
CA ALA A 148 -5.73 -2.26 7.93
C ALA A 148 -5.28 -1.72 9.30
N THR A 149 -6.11 -1.85 10.35
CA THR A 149 -5.71 -1.48 11.72
C THR A 149 -4.54 -2.31 12.23
N MET A 150 -4.54 -3.63 11.99
CA MET A 150 -3.41 -4.50 12.38
C MET A 150 -2.13 -4.15 11.63
N ILE A 151 -2.24 -3.88 10.33
CA ILE A 151 -1.10 -3.49 9.48
C ILE A 151 -0.53 -2.15 9.93
N GLN A 152 -1.39 -1.16 10.20
CA GLN A 152 -0.98 0.15 10.68
C GLN A 152 -0.28 0.05 12.03
N ALA A 153 -0.79 -0.76 12.97
CA ALA A 153 -0.15 -1.00 14.25
C ALA A 153 1.25 -1.64 14.09
N ALA A 154 1.45 -2.52 13.12
CA ALA A 154 2.74 -3.15 12.82
C ALA A 154 3.71 -2.25 12.02
N SER A 155 3.24 -1.14 11.45
CA SER A 155 4.04 -0.24 10.61
C SER A 155 4.90 0.77 11.36
N ASN A 156 4.66 0.94 12.67
CA ASN A 156 5.30 1.98 13.48
C ASN A 156 5.27 3.37 12.79
N TRP A 157 4.16 3.68 12.10
CA TRP A 157 4.04 4.91 11.33
C TRP A 157 4.14 6.15 12.22
N THR A 158 4.87 7.14 11.76
CA THR A 158 4.96 8.47 12.38
C THR A 158 4.41 9.52 11.43
N ALA A 159 3.72 10.50 12.01
CA ALA A 159 3.28 11.68 11.27
C ALA A 159 4.50 12.46 10.73
N PRO A 160 4.38 13.15 9.59
CA PRO A 160 5.43 14.04 9.13
C PRO A 160 5.67 15.10 10.20
N GLU A 161 6.94 15.38 10.50
CA GLU A 161 7.28 16.51 11.36
C GLU A 161 6.75 17.79 10.69
N ILE A 162 5.81 18.47 11.35
CA ILE A 162 5.44 19.82 10.96
C ILE A 162 6.63 20.70 11.34
N CYS A 163 7.57 20.89 10.41
CA CYS A 163 8.60 21.91 10.58
C CYS A 163 7.90 23.28 10.60
N GLY A 164 7.72 23.84 11.81
CA GLY A 164 7.37 25.26 12.00
C GLY A 164 5.93 25.57 12.41
N ALA A 165 5.45 25.03 13.53
CA ALA A 165 4.59 25.83 14.41
C ALA A 165 5.48 26.30 15.57
N GLY A 166 6.03 27.50 15.43
CA GLY A 166 6.77 28.13 16.52
C GLY A 166 5.92 28.10 17.79
N ALA A 167 6.54 27.67 18.88
CA ALA A 167 6.04 27.96 20.21
C ALA A 167 5.99 29.49 20.35
N SER A 168 4.87 30.10 20.02
CA SER A 168 4.51 31.40 20.55
C SER A 168 3.67 31.14 21.79
N GLU A 169 4.33 31.28 22.93
CA GLU A 169 3.71 31.66 24.19
C GLU A 169 2.57 32.65 23.93
N VAL A 170 1.38 32.34 24.45
CA VAL A 170 0.40 33.39 24.75
C VAL A 170 0.22 33.36 26.27
N SER A 171 1.13 34.08 26.92
CA SER A 171 0.85 34.77 28.17
C SER A 171 -0.09 35.94 27.87
N ASN A 172 -1.35 35.81 28.31
CA ASN A 172 -2.14 36.84 28.98
C ASN A 172 -3.52 36.27 29.36
#